data_AF-A0A348XHR0-F1
#
_entry.id   AF-A0A348XHR0-F1
#
_cell.length_a   1.000
_cell.length_b   1.000
_cell.length_c   1.000
_cell.angle_alpha   90.00
_cell.angle_beta   90.00
_cell.angle_gamma   90.00
#
_symmetry.space_group_name_H-M   'P 1'
#
loop_
_entity.id
_entity.type
_entity.pdbx_description
1 polymer ?
#
loop_
_entity_poly.entity_id
_entity_poly.type
_entity_poly.pdbx_seq_one_letter_code
_entity_poly.pdbx_strand_id
1 'polypeptide(L)'
;MYTNDLHLPVRRLHLCGATGTLVAAPKKMPFLRGPIPLDWLNVAAHLPGKTLNVAIALWWRHGMAKGKPFKLTQTALKTMNVERDAERQGLVRLEQAGLIKVERKPGQRPTISILDLPRG
;
A
#
# COMPACT_ATOMS: atom_id res chain seq x y z
N MET A 1 -35.95 -11.14 -21.05
CA MET A 1 -34.51 -10.86 -21.25
C MET A 1 -34.25 -9.53 -20.57
N TYR A 2 -33.36 -9.46 -19.57
CA TYR A 2 -33.09 -8.19 -18.88
C TYR A 2 -32.27 -7.29 -19.82
N THR A 3 -32.77 -6.08 -20.07
CA THR A 3 -32.18 -5.12 -21.02
C THR A 3 -31.05 -4.31 -20.38
N ASN A 4 -30.92 -4.34 -19.04
CA ASN A 4 -29.91 -3.60 -18.30
C ASN A 4 -29.69 -4.21 -16.90
N ASP A 5 -28.52 -4.82 -16.69
CA ASP A 5 -28.18 -5.55 -15.45
C ASP A 5 -27.41 -4.68 -14.44
N LEU A 6 -27.14 -3.40 -14.73
CA LEU A 6 -26.32 -2.51 -13.89
C LEU A 6 -26.87 -2.29 -12.47
N HIS A 7 -28.19 -2.43 -12.29
CA HIS A 7 -28.87 -2.22 -11.01
C HIS A 7 -29.05 -3.51 -10.20
N LEU A 8 -28.64 -4.67 -10.73
CA LEU A 8 -28.73 -5.92 -10.00
C LEU A 8 -27.61 -5.98 -8.94
N PRO A 9 -27.93 -6.16 -7.65
CA PRO A 9 -26.92 -6.25 -6.61
C PRO A 9 -26.11 -7.54 -6.79
N VAL A 10 -24.87 -7.42 -7.29
CA VAL A 10 -23.98 -8.56 -7.47
C VAL A 10 -23.21 -8.83 -6.17
N ARG A 11 -23.29 -10.06 -5.66
CA ARG A 11 -22.50 -10.51 -4.50
C ARG A 11 -21.50 -11.58 -4.93
N ARG A 12 -20.25 -11.43 -4.49
CA ARG A 12 -19.21 -12.44 -4.72
C ARG A 12 -19.43 -13.63 -3.78
N LEU A 13 -19.69 -14.80 -4.33
CA LEU A 13 -19.82 -16.06 -3.62
C LEU A 13 -18.59 -16.94 -3.82
N HIS A 14 -18.32 -17.84 -2.87
CA HIS A 14 -17.32 -18.89 -2.96
C HIS A 14 -17.98 -20.23 -2.65
N LEU A 15 -17.61 -21.27 -3.39
CA LEU A 15 -18.10 -22.62 -3.16
C LEU A 15 -17.42 -23.19 -1.90
N CYS A 16 -18.20 -23.52 -0.88
CA CYS A 16 -17.68 -24.20 0.30
C CYS A 16 -17.48 -25.68 -0.03
N GLY A 17 -16.22 -26.13 -0.09
CA GLY A 17 -15.89 -27.52 -0.43
C GLY A 17 -16.44 -28.56 0.56
N ALA A 18 -16.75 -28.16 1.80
CA ALA A 18 -17.28 -29.06 2.82
C ALA A 18 -18.81 -29.28 2.71
N THR A 19 -19.55 -28.28 2.27
CA THR A 19 -21.03 -28.30 2.25
C THR A 19 -21.60 -28.29 0.83
N GLY A 20 -20.79 -28.08 -0.20
CA GLY A 20 -21.24 -27.93 -1.59
C GLY A 20 -22.09 -26.68 -1.85
N THR A 21 -22.23 -25.80 -0.86
CA THR A 21 -23.07 -24.60 -0.94
C THR A 21 -22.26 -23.37 -1.31
N LEU A 22 -22.91 -22.44 -2.03
CA LEU A 22 -22.35 -21.13 -2.32
C LEU A 22 -22.49 -20.22 -1.10
N VAL A 23 -21.37 -19.89 -0.47
CA VAL A 23 -21.32 -19.02 0.71
C VAL A 23 -20.77 -17.67 0.31
N ALA A 24 -21.20 -16.60 0.98
CA ALA A 24 -20.63 -15.27 0.76
C ALA A 24 -19.10 -15.30 0.97
N ALA A 25 -18.35 -14.79 -0.01
CA ALA A 25 -16.90 -14.73 0.13
C ALA A 25 -16.55 -13.84 1.34
N PRO A 26 -15.69 -14.32 2.26
CA PRO A 26 -15.29 -13.50 3.40
C PRO A 26 -14.58 -12.25 2.91
N LYS A 27 -14.84 -11.12 3.59
CA LYS A 27 -14.19 -9.84 3.27
C LYS A 27 -12.70 -9.97 3.57
N LYS A 28 -11.87 -9.96 2.53
CA LYS A 28 -10.40 -9.97 2.70
C LYS A 28 -9.98 -8.67 3.40
N MET A 29 -9.40 -8.80 4.59
CA MET A 29 -8.79 -7.67 5.28
C MET A 29 -7.42 -7.37 4.64
N PRO A 30 -7.06 -6.08 4.49
CA PRO A 30 -5.72 -5.72 4.04
C PRO A 30 -4.68 -6.15 5.08
N PHE A 31 -3.54 -6.64 4.62
CA PHE A 31 -2.41 -7.05 5.44
C PHE A 31 -1.10 -6.59 4.82
N LEU A 32 -0.06 -6.50 5.64
CA LEU A 32 1.31 -6.24 5.17
C LEU A 32 1.94 -7.54 4.68
N ARG A 33 2.44 -7.53 3.44
CA ARG A 33 3.15 -8.67 2.87
C ARG A 33 4.53 -8.78 3.51
N GLY A 34 4.88 -9.97 4.02
CA GLY A 34 6.24 -10.27 4.52
C GLY A 34 7.22 -10.66 3.41
N PRO A 35 8.53 -10.78 3.72
CA PRO A 35 9.22 -10.45 4.98
C PRO A 35 9.32 -8.92 5.16
N ILE A 36 9.08 -8.43 6.38
CA ILE A 36 9.15 -6.99 6.68
C ILE A 36 10.54 -6.70 7.26
N PRO A 37 11.41 -5.92 6.57
CA PRO A 37 12.73 -5.60 7.06
C PRO A 37 12.62 -4.66 8.26
N LEU A 38 12.90 -5.19 9.46
CA LEU A 38 12.82 -4.42 10.69
C LEU A 38 13.83 -3.27 10.71
N ASP A 39 15.03 -3.46 10.17
CA ASP A 39 16.03 -2.38 10.11
C ASP A 39 15.55 -1.20 9.28
N TRP A 40 14.86 -1.48 8.16
CA TRP A 40 14.25 -0.45 7.31
C TRP A 40 13.16 0.33 8.06
N LEU A 41 12.28 -0.40 8.76
CA LEU A 41 11.25 0.23 9.58
C LEU A 41 11.86 0.99 10.76
N ASN A 42 12.95 0.50 11.34
CA ASN A 42 13.62 1.13 12.45
C ASN A 42 14.17 2.50 12.05
N VAL A 43 14.86 2.59 10.90
CA VAL A 43 15.31 3.89 10.35
C VAL A 43 14.12 4.81 10.11
N ALA A 44 13.03 4.30 9.52
CA ALA A 44 11.82 5.10 9.29
C ALA A 44 11.13 5.55 10.60
N ALA A 45 11.20 4.75 11.67
CA ALA A 45 10.61 5.04 12.97
C ALA A 45 11.36 6.14 13.73
N HIS A 46 12.65 6.31 13.49
CA HIS A 46 13.45 7.40 14.06
C HIS A 46 13.15 8.76 13.39
N LEU A 47 12.47 8.77 12.25
CA LEU A 47 12.12 10.00 11.54
C LEU A 47 10.87 10.67 12.13
N PRO A 48 10.86 12.01 12.24
CA PRO A 48 9.78 12.72 12.92
C PRO A 48 8.45 12.72 12.14
N GLY A 49 7.37 13.02 12.85
CA GLY A 49 6.03 13.18 12.29
C GLY A 49 5.38 11.85 11.90
N LYS A 50 4.59 11.85 10.81
CA LYS A 50 3.89 10.67 10.30
C LYS A 50 4.75 9.83 9.34
N THR A 51 6.07 9.96 9.43
CA THR A 51 6.99 9.33 8.47
C THR A 51 6.92 7.80 8.52
N LEU A 52 6.78 7.22 9.72
CA LEU A 52 6.55 5.78 9.88
C LEU A 52 5.24 5.33 9.21
N ASN A 53 4.15 6.08 9.35
CA ASN A 53 2.87 5.77 8.70
C ASN A 53 3.01 5.79 7.17
N VAL A 54 3.75 6.75 6.62
CA VAL A 54 4.07 6.80 5.19
C VAL A 54 4.89 5.57 4.79
N ALA A 55 5.90 5.22 5.58
CA ALA A 55 6.76 4.06 5.33
C ALA A 55 5.97 2.74 5.29
N ILE A 56 5.04 2.54 6.23
CA ILE A 56 4.14 1.38 6.25
C ILE A 56 3.22 1.37 5.03
N ALA A 57 2.66 2.51 4.63
CA ALA A 57 1.84 2.61 3.43
C ALA A 57 2.63 2.26 2.16
N LEU A 58 3.88 2.71 2.07
CA LEU A 58 4.78 2.37 0.97
C LEU A 58 5.12 0.87 0.96
N TRP A 59 5.44 0.27 2.11
CA TRP A 59 5.74 -1.14 2.22
C TRP A 59 4.55 -2.01 1.79
N TRP A 60 3.35 -1.65 2.23
CA TRP A 60 2.11 -2.31 1.82
C TRP A 60 1.96 -2.30 0.28
N ARG A 61 2.17 -1.14 -0.34
CA ARG A 61 2.06 -0.98 -1.79
C ARG A 61 3.18 -1.69 -2.54
N HIS A 62 4.40 -1.72 -2.00
CA HIS A 62 5.51 -2.46 -2.58
C HIS A 62 5.22 -3.97 -2.63
N GLY A 63 4.66 -4.53 -1.57
CA GLY A 63 4.23 -5.93 -1.52
C GLY A 63 3.13 -6.27 -2.55
N MET A 64 2.26 -5.30 -2.86
CA MET A 64 1.27 -5.43 -3.94
C MET A 64 1.89 -5.27 -5.34
N ALA A 65 2.88 -4.39 -5.48
CA ALA A 65 3.57 -4.09 -6.73
C ALA A 65 4.61 -5.14 -7.15
N LYS A 66 4.88 -6.13 -6.30
CA LYS A 66 5.86 -7.21 -6.54
C LYS A 66 7.26 -6.66 -6.89
N GLY A 67 7.73 -5.66 -6.16
CA GLY A 67 9.06 -5.08 -6.36
C GLY A 67 9.16 -3.98 -7.44
N LYS A 68 8.11 -3.77 -8.24
CA LYS A 68 8.12 -2.74 -9.29
C LYS A 68 7.93 -1.34 -8.71
N PRO A 69 8.44 -0.28 -9.37
CA PRO A 69 8.11 1.10 -9.03
C PRO A 69 6.60 1.31 -9.04
N PHE A 70 6.08 2.02 -8.03
CA PHE A 70 4.64 2.18 -7.86
C PHE A 70 4.28 3.62 -7.48
N LYS A 71 3.06 4.02 -7.81
CA LYS A 71 2.48 5.29 -7.37
C LYS A 71 1.75 5.11 -6.05
N LEU A 72 1.89 6.07 -5.14
CA LEU A 72 1.16 6.06 -3.89
C LEU A 72 -0.31 6.44 -4.13
N THR A 73 -1.22 5.63 -3.59
CA THR A 73 -2.67 5.80 -3.74
C THR A 73 -3.24 6.52 -2.53
N GLN A 74 -4.22 7.40 -2.74
CA GLN A 74 -4.91 8.09 -1.65
C GLN A 74 -5.58 7.10 -0.68
N THR A 75 -6.05 5.95 -1.17
CA THR A 75 -6.61 4.90 -0.32
C THR A 75 -5.58 4.37 0.67
N ALA A 76 -4.33 4.19 0.26
CA ALA A 76 -3.27 3.74 1.16
C ALA A 76 -2.91 4.79 2.22
N LEU A 77 -2.85 6.06 1.82
CA LEU A 77 -2.64 7.18 2.74
C LEU A 77 -3.74 7.29 3.78
N LYS A 78 -5.01 7.25 3.35
CA LYS A 78 -6.18 7.29 4.25
C LYS A 78 -6.20 6.12 5.22
N THR A 79 -5.84 4.92 4.76
CA THR A 79 -5.76 3.72 5.62
C THR A 79 -4.76 3.92 6.76
N MET A 80 -3.67 4.65 6.52
CA MET A 80 -2.63 4.94 7.51
C MET A 80 -2.80 6.30 8.20
N ASN A 81 -3.95 6.96 8.01
CA ASN A 81 -4.25 8.30 8.52
C ASN A 81 -3.16 9.34 8.18
N VAL A 82 -2.76 9.37 6.91
CA VAL A 82 -1.76 10.29 6.38
C VAL A 82 -2.42 11.30 5.45
N GLU A 83 -2.24 12.58 5.75
CA GLU A 83 -2.65 13.70 4.90
C GLU A 83 -1.59 14.03 3.85
N ARG A 84 -1.96 14.85 2.85
CA ARG A 84 -1.08 15.17 1.71
C ARG A 84 0.22 15.88 2.12
N ASP A 85 0.16 16.76 3.12
CA ASP A 85 1.36 17.46 3.62
C ASP A 85 2.29 16.51 4.38
N ALA A 86 1.71 15.62 5.19
CA ALA A 86 2.44 14.57 5.88
C ALA A 86 3.06 13.56 4.90
N GLU A 87 2.36 13.19 3.82
CA GLU A 87 2.90 12.41 2.70
C GLU A 87 4.11 13.11 2.09
N ARG A 88 3.95 14.39 1.70
CA ARG A 88 5.03 15.15 1.04
C ARG A 88 6.28 15.22 1.92
N GLN A 89 6.12 15.60 3.18
CA GLN A 89 7.25 15.68 4.12
C GLN A 89 7.85 14.31 4.42
N GLY A 90 7.01 13.28 4.62
CA GLY A 90 7.47 11.92 4.88
C GLY A 90 8.26 11.35 3.71
N LEU A 91 7.82 11.56 2.46
CA LEU A 91 8.56 11.14 1.27
C LEU A 91 9.93 11.82 1.18
N VAL A 92 10.03 13.12 1.49
CA VAL A 92 11.33 13.82 1.51
C VAL A 92 12.26 13.23 2.57
N ARG A 93 11.76 12.99 3.79
CA ARG A 93 12.58 12.43 4.88
C ARG A 93 13.05 11.01 4.58
N LEU A 94 12.17 10.17 4.03
CA LEU A 94 12.51 8.79 3.67
C LEU A 94 13.53 8.74 2.52
N GLU A 95 13.42 9.65 1.56
CA GLU A 95 14.38 9.80 0.47
C GLU A 95 15.74 10.29 0.98
N GLN A 96 15.76 11.27 1.89
CA GLN A 96 16.99 11.74 2.55
C GLN A 96 17.65 10.67 3.42
N ALA A 97 16.86 9.80 4.06
CA ALA A 97 17.36 8.65 4.82
C ALA A 97 17.84 7.48 3.94
N GLY A 98 17.78 7.60 2.61
CA GLY A 98 18.22 6.56 1.68
C GLY A 98 17.34 5.31 1.65
N LEU A 99 16.11 5.39 2.18
CA LEU A 99 15.19 4.24 2.25
C LEU A 99 14.40 4.04 0.97
N ILE A 100 14.16 5.12 0.23
CA ILE A 100 13.38 5.13 -1.01
C ILE A 100 13.99 6.07 -2.04
N LYS A 101 13.63 5.86 -3.31
CA LYS A 101 13.85 6.80 -4.41
C LYS A 101 12.50 7.34 -4.90
N VAL A 102 12.38 8.65 -5.08
CA VAL A 102 11.13 9.30 -5.50
C VAL A 102 11.31 10.04 -6.83
N GLU A 103 10.68 9.55 -7.88
CA GLU A 103 10.64 10.22 -9.17
C GLU A 103 9.40 11.13 -9.26
N ARG A 104 9.63 12.44 -9.34
CA ARG A 104 8.59 13.46 -9.42
C ARG A 104 8.50 14.00 -10.85
N LYS A 105 7.31 13.96 -11.45
CA LYS A 105 7.02 14.55 -12.76
C LYS A 105 5.95 15.63 -12.62
N PRO A 106 6.08 16.78 -13.31
CA PRO A 106 5.06 17.84 -13.26
C PRO A 106 3.66 17.31 -13.58
N GLY A 107 2.66 17.69 -12.77
CA GLY A 107 1.27 17.28 -12.93
C GLY A 107 0.96 15.81 -12.60
N GLN A 108 1.95 15.01 -12.17
CA GLN A 108 1.75 13.59 -11.87
C GLN A 108 2.02 13.25 -10.41
N ARG A 109 1.41 12.16 -9.95
CA ARG A 109 1.77 11.56 -8.66
C ARG A 109 3.20 11.02 -8.70
N PRO A 110 3.96 11.12 -7.60
CA PRO A 110 5.31 10.59 -7.53
C PRO A 110 5.31 9.08 -7.77
N THR A 111 6.33 8.61 -8.49
CA THR A 111 6.64 7.19 -8.63
C THR A 111 7.71 6.86 -7.59
N ILE A 112 7.43 5.89 -6.73
CA ILE A 112 8.32 5.50 -5.63
C ILE A 112 8.93 4.14 -5.93
N SER A 113 10.22 4.00 -5.63
CA SER A 113 10.94 2.73 -5.58
C SER A 113 11.53 2.55 -4.18
N ILE A 114 11.37 1.36 -3.59
CA ILE A 114 12.05 1.03 -2.33
C ILE A 114 13.50 0.65 -2.69
N LEU A 115 14.45 1.18 -1.92
CA LEU A 115 15.85 0.82 -2.06
C LEU A 115 16.13 -0.36 -1.14
N ASP A 116 16.79 -1.39 -1.67
CA ASP A 116 17.28 -2.48 -0.83
C ASP A 116 18.32 -1.89 0.12
N LEU A 117 18.07 -2.02 1.43
CA LEU A 117 19.13 -1.75 2.40
C LEU A 117 20.25 -2.74 2.14
N PRO A 118 21.52 -2.28 2.10
CA PRO A 118 22.64 -3.21 2.14
C PRO A 118 22.44 -4.05 3.39
N ARG A 119 22.27 -5.36 3.20
CA ARG A 119 22.29 -6.31 4.30
C ARG A 119 23.71 -6.22 4.87
N GLY A 120 23.83 -5.64 6.06
CA GLY A 120 25.04 -5.75 6.87
C GLY A 120 25.29 -7.20 7.23
#